data_AF-A0A950LBC6-F1
#
_entry.id   AF-A0A950LBC6-F1
#
_cell.length_a   1.000
_cell.length_b   1.000
_cell.length_c   1.000
_cell.angle_alpha   90.00
_cell.angle_beta   90.00
_cell.angle_gamma   90.00
#
_symmetry.space_group_name_H-M   'P 1'
#
loop_
_entity.id
_entity.type
_entity.pdbx_description
1 polymer ?
#
loop_
_entity_poly.entity_id
_entity_poly.type
_entity_poly.pdbx_seq_one_letter_code
_entity_poly.pdbx_strand_id
1 'polypeptide(L)'
;MPIDEASYLQLVSAYKGDNLLGDLPDQLVPLWCDAYAATNPAAELVEVPLTQPGGPSFSYLFDLTLQRNVVAWGTPAYVTHKRDASRMSGHPLGGGSRYHRGHLMSHGTGGGTDINLVPQLGSLNIGSFRKLERLVRGFARQHQACLYFVRTVYSDSSQTPSQIEQCVIQPSRAVSYAMHSNF
;
A
#
# COMPACT_ATOMS: atom_id res chain seq x y z
N MET A 1 8.05 -13.69 -12.09
CA MET A 1 6.91 -14.53 -11.66
C MET A 1 5.83 -13.58 -11.12
N PRO A 2 4.54 -13.75 -11.45
CA PRO A 2 3.51 -12.90 -10.84
C PRO A 2 3.52 -13.11 -9.32
N ILE A 3 3.57 -12.01 -8.56
CA ILE A 3 3.49 -12.04 -7.11
C ILE A 3 2.01 -12.07 -6.72
N ASP A 4 1.65 -13.04 -5.90
CA ASP A 4 0.28 -13.33 -5.48
C ASP A 4 0.21 -13.76 -4.00
N GLU A 5 -0.99 -14.13 -3.54
CA GLU A 5 -1.23 -14.61 -2.18
C GLU A 5 -0.31 -15.78 -1.79
N ALA A 6 -0.11 -16.75 -2.70
CA ALA A 6 0.71 -17.93 -2.43
C ALA A 6 2.17 -17.54 -2.20
N SER A 7 2.68 -16.56 -2.96
CA SER A 7 4.02 -16.01 -2.79
C SER A 7 4.20 -15.44 -1.37
N TYR A 8 3.23 -14.68 -0.87
CA TYR A 8 3.28 -14.09 0.47
C TYR A 8 3.12 -15.14 1.58
N LEU A 9 2.23 -16.12 1.40
CA LEU A 9 2.10 -17.25 2.32
C LEU A 9 3.40 -18.04 2.44
N GLN A 10 4.06 -18.29 1.32
CA GLN A 10 5.34 -18.98 1.30
C GLN A 10 6.41 -18.21 2.07
N LEU A 11 6.57 -16.90 1.80
CA LEU A 11 7.52 -16.05 2.51
C LEU A 11 7.29 -16.06 4.04
N VAL A 12 6.04 -15.88 4.47
CA VAL A 12 5.69 -15.87 5.90
C VAL A 12 5.93 -17.24 6.55
N SER A 13 5.60 -18.33 5.86
CA SER A 13 5.80 -19.69 6.36
C SER A 13 7.28 -20.09 6.46
N ALA A 14 8.10 -19.60 5.52
CA ALA A 14 9.53 -19.87 5.45
C ALA A 14 10.33 -19.03 6.46
N TYR A 15 9.81 -17.87 6.88
CA TYR A 15 10.50 -16.96 7.78
C TYR A 15 10.78 -17.58 9.16
N LYS A 16 12.06 -17.61 9.55
CA LYS A 16 12.57 -18.20 10.80
C LYS A 16 13.04 -17.19 11.85
N GLY A 17 13.04 -15.90 11.53
CA GLY A 17 13.47 -14.88 12.49
C GLY A 17 12.42 -14.57 13.56
N ASP A 18 12.81 -13.71 14.49
CA ASP A 18 11.98 -13.26 15.61
C ASP A 18 11.22 -11.95 15.30
N ASN A 19 11.68 -11.18 14.31
CA ASN A 19 11.15 -9.87 13.95
C ASN A 19 10.49 -9.87 12.56
N LEU A 20 9.49 -10.72 12.36
CA LEU A 20 8.83 -10.89 11.06
C LEU A 20 8.41 -9.56 10.43
N LEU A 21 7.83 -8.64 11.21
CA LEU A 21 7.28 -7.40 10.67
C LEU A 21 8.36 -6.40 10.22
N GLY A 22 9.52 -6.39 10.89
CA GLY A 22 10.62 -5.51 10.51
C GLY A 22 11.49 -6.08 9.39
N ASP A 23 11.63 -7.40 9.32
CA ASP A 23 12.57 -8.05 8.39
C ASP A 23 11.91 -8.47 7.07
N LEU A 24 10.59 -8.71 7.07
CA LEU A 24 9.88 -9.13 5.85
C LEU A 24 9.93 -8.08 4.72
N PRO A 25 9.85 -6.77 4.98
CA PRO A 25 10.06 -5.74 3.95
C PRO A 25 11.35 -5.90 3.15
N ASP A 26 12.46 -6.33 3.78
CA ASP A 26 13.74 -6.52 3.09
C ASP A 26 13.67 -7.62 2.01
N GLN A 27 12.74 -8.56 2.15
CA GLN A 27 12.48 -9.62 1.17
C GLN A 27 11.40 -9.21 0.16
N LEU A 28 10.42 -8.40 0.57
CA LEU A 28 9.31 -7.98 -0.27
C LEU A 28 9.71 -6.89 -1.27
N VAL A 29 10.53 -5.92 -0.86
CA VAL A 29 10.93 -4.79 -1.70
C VAL A 29 11.61 -5.25 -3.00
N PRO A 30 12.62 -6.14 -2.98
CA PRO A 30 13.20 -6.67 -4.22
C PRO A 30 12.18 -7.36 -5.12
N LEU A 31 11.26 -8.14 -4.54
CA LEU A 31 10.21 -8.81 -5.31
C LEU A 31 9.31 -7.79 -6.01
N TRP A 32 8.85 -6.75 -5.30
CA TRP A 32 8.02 -5.70 -5.89
C TRP A 32 8.75 -4.94 -6.99
N CYS A 33 10.04 -4.64 -6.80
CA CYS A 33 10.88 -4.03 -7.83
C CYS A 33 10.96 -4.92 -9.09
N ASP A 34 11.26 -6.20 -8.93
CA ASP A 34 11.37 -7.15 -10.04
C ASP A 34 10.05 -7.30 -10.80
N ALA A 35 8.93 -7.40 -10.08
CA ALA A 35 7.60 -7.50 -10.67
C ALA A 35 7.21 -6.23 -11.44
N TYR A 36 7.59 -5.05 -10.93
CA TYR A 36 7.33 -3.78 -11.59
C TYR A 36 8.24 -3.56 -12.81
N ALA A 37 9.52 -3.92 -12.71
CA ALA A 37 10.50 -3.82 -13.79
C ALA A 37 10.15 -4.73 -14.99
N ALA A 38 9.47 -5.85 -14.74
CA ALA A 38 8.99 -6.74 -15.81
C ALA A 38 8.03 -6.05 -16.80
N THR A 39 7.30 -5.02 -16.36
CA THR A 39 6.40 -4.23 -17.22
C THR A 39 6.92 -2.82 -17.48
N ASN A 40 7.82 -2.31 -16.63
CA ASN A 40 8.41 -0.97 -16.72
C ASN A 40 9.95 -1.05 -16.58
N PRO A 41 10.68 -1.58 -17.57
CA PRO A 41 12.11 -1.84 -17.45
C PRO A 41 12.98 -0.57 -17.37
N ALA A 42 12.43 0.58 -17.77
CA ALA A 42 13.09 1.88 -17.69
C ALA A 42 12.73 2.67 -16.42
N ALA A 43 12.04 2.05 -15.46
CA ALA A 43 11.60 2.73 -14.24
C ALA A 43 12.79 3.12 -13.35
N GLU A 44 12.75 4.35 -12.86
CA GLU A 44 13.62 4.82 -11.79
C GLU A 44 12.87 4.73 -10.46
N LEU A 45 13.10 3.65 -9.72
CA LEU A 45 12.43 3.39 -8.45
C LEU A 45 13.23 3.97 -7.27
N VAL A 46 12.55 4.71 -6.40
CA VAL A 46 13.10 5.20 -5.14
C VAL A 46 12.23 4.77 -3.97
N GLU A 47 12.87 4.38 -2.87
CA GLU A 47 12.18 4.25 -1.59
C GLU A 47 12.05 5.62 -0.92
N VAL A 48 10.84 5.95 -0.50
CA VAL A 48 10.52 7.18 0.20
C VAL A 48 10.00 6.83 1.60
N PRO A 49 10.86 6.83 2.63
CA PRO A 49 10.42 6.63 4.00
C PRO A 49 9.74 7.90 4.53
N LEU A 50 8.47 7.80 4.90
CA LEU A 50 7.72 8.89 5.53
C LEU A 50 7.46 8.53 7.00
N THR A 51 8.26 9.15 7.87
CA THR A 51 8.07 9.08 9.32
C THR A 51 7.38 10.36 9.79
N GLN A 52 6.24 10.22 10.46
CA GLN A 52 5.66 11.35 11.18
C GLN A 52 6.18 11.36 12.62
N PRO A 53 6.60 12.52 13.17
CA PRO A 53 6.97 12.62 14.57
C PRO A 53 5.85 12.10 15.48
N GLY A 54 6.12 11.02 16.23
CA GLY A 54 5.14 10.38 17.10
C GLY A 54 4.03 9.58 16.39
N GLY A 55 4.13 9.36 15.08
CA GLY A 55 3.18 8.59 14.28
C GLY A 55 3.80 7.32 13.67
N PRO A 56 2.98 6.45 13.06
CA PRO A 56 3.48 5.27 12.34
C PRO A 56 4.34 5.70 11.16
N SER A 57 5.35 4.87 10.86
CA SER A 57 6.21 5.05 9.68
C SER A 57 5.68 4.20 8.54
N PHE A 58 5.50 4.83 7.39
CA PHE A 58 5.19 4.15 6.14
C PHE A 58 6.28 4.44 5.13
N SER A 59 6.70 3.41 4.42
CA SER A 59 7.59 3.54 3.27
C SER A 59 6.80 3.33 1.98
N TYR A 60 7.31 3.92 0.91
CA TYR A 60 6.71 3.88 -0.41
C TYR A 60 7.79 3.58 -1.43
N LEU A 61 7.48 2.76 -2.44
CA LEU A 61 8.26 2.71 -3.67
C LEU A 61 7.57 3.60 -4.69
N PHE A 62 8.33 4.55 -5.23
CA PHE A 62 7.84 5.53 -6.17
C PHE A 62 8.66 5.48 -7.46
N ASP A 63 7.97 5.48 -8.59
CA ASP A 63 8.57 5.58 -9.92
C ASP A 63 8.71 7.06 -10.28
N LEU A 64 9.95 7.55 -10.36
CA LEU A 64 10.26 8.94 -10.73
C LEU A 64 9.98 9.24 -12.21
N THR A 65 10.17 8.24 -13.09
CA THR A 65 10.00 8.40 -14.53
C THR A 65 8.53 8.62 -14.89
N LEU A 66 7.64 7.78 -14.33
CA LEU A 66 6.19 7.87 -14.57
C LEU A 66 5.43 8.63 -13.48
N GLN A 67 6.14 9.10 -12.45
CA GLN A 67 5.63 9.87 -11.34
C GLN A 67 4.43 9.20 -10.65
N ARG A 68 4.56 7.93 -10.28
CA ARG A 68 3.48 7.15 -9.70
C ARG A 68 3.96 6.22 -8.59
N ASN A 69 3.06 5.92 -7.66
CA ASN A 69 3.35 4.96 -6.59
C ASN A 69 3.31 3.56 -7.13
N VAL A 70 4.21 2.72 -6.62
CA VAL A 70 4.25 1.28 -6.92
C VAL A 70 3.70 0.49 -5.74
N VAL A 71 4.11 0.83 -4.52
CA VAL A 71 3.63 0.19 -3.31
C VAL A 71 3.84 1.10 -2.11
N ALA A 72 2.94 1.02 -1.15
CA ALA A 72 3.11 1.57 0.19
C ALA A 72 3.08 0.42 1.20
N TRP A 73 3.92 0.46 2.23
CA TRP A 73 3.91 -0.52 3.32
C TRP A 73 4.29 0.11 4.66
N GLY A 74 3.91 -0.56 5.75
CA GLY A 74 4.34 -0.19 7.09
C GLY A 74 3.54 -0.90 8.17
N THR A 75 3.76 -0.47 9.42
CA THR A 75 3.00 -0.94 10.59
C THR A 75 1.95 0.10 10.96
N PRO A 76 0.65 -0.19 10.72
CA PRO A 76 -0.46 0.71 11.00
C PRO A 76 -0.59 1.08 12.48
N ALA A 77 -0.92 2.33 12.77
CA ALA A 77 -1.26 2.78 14.13
C ALA A 77 -2.65 3.42 14.17
N TYR A 78 -3.30 3.35 15.32
CA TYR A 78 -4.65 3.91 15.48
C TYR A 78 -4.57 5.42 15.67
N VAL A 79 -5.06 6.19 14.70
CA VAL A 79 -5.03 7.66 14.73
C VAL A 79 -6.44 8.22 14.82
N THR A 80 -6.65 9.16 15.75
CA THR A 80 -7.95 9.81 16.02
C THR A 80 -8.01 11.27 15.61
N HIS A 81 -6.89 11.90 15.28
CA HIS A 81 -6.85 13.32 14.90
C HIS A 81 -7.58 13.58 13.58
N LYS A 82 -8.10 14.81 13.40
CA LYS A 82 -8.78 15.24 12.18
C LYS A 82 -7.76 15.60 11.08
N ARG A 83 -8.09 15.21 9.85
CA ARG A 83 -7.32 15.45 8.62
C ARG A 83 -7.12 16.95 8.35
N ASP A 84 -5.92 17.34 7.92
CA ASP A 84 -5.71 18.61 7.24
C ASP A 84 -6.09 18.48 5.75
N ALA A 85 -7.22 19.06 5.36
CA ALA A 85 -7.78 18.94 4.01
C ALA A 85 -7.01 19.74 2.94
N SER A 86 -6.18 20.70 3.35
CA SER A 86 -5.51 21.65 2.45
C SER A 86 -4.42 21.02 1.57
N ARG A 87 -3.82 19.90 2.01
CA ARG A 87 -2.66 19.26 1.36
C ARG A 87 -3.00 18.37 0.16
N MET A 88 -4.29 18.21 -0.17
CA MET A 88 -4.74 17.28 -1.21
C MET A 88 -5.04 17.94 -2.56
N SER A 89 -4.82 19.26 -2.71
CA SER A 89 -5.12 19.95 -3.97
C SER A 89 -4.20 19.48 -5.09
N GLY A 90 -4.76 19.16 -6.27
CA GLY A 90 -3.98 18.84 -7.48
C GLY A 90 -3.54 17.38 -7.67
N HIS A 91 -3.70 16.48 -6.69
CA HIS A 91 -3.22 15.09 -6.82
C HIS A 91 -4.31 14.03 -6.52
N PRO A 92 -4.28 12.85 -7.17
CA PRO A 92 -3.43 12.50 -8.31
C PRO A 92 -3.86 13.22 -9.60
N LEU A 93 -2.98 13.33 -10.58
CA LEU A 93 -3.16 14.13 -11.81
C LEU A 93 -4.09 13.47 -12.86
N GLY A 94 -5.04 12.62 -12.44
CA GLY A 94 -5.88 11.88 -13.39
C GLY A 94 -6.97 11.03 -12.74
N GLY A 95 -7.85 10.47 -13.59
CA GLY A 95 -8.92 9.53 -13.21
C GLY A 95 -10.31 9.91 -13.74
N GLY A 96 -10.58 11.19 -14.00
CA GLY A 96 -11.93 11.63 -14.39
C GLY A 96 -12.97 11.44 -13.26
N SER A 97 -14.25 11.70 -13.56
CA SER A 97 -15.31 11.78 -12.53
C SER A 97 -15.65 10.47 -11.82
N ARG A 98 -15.22 9.32 -12.37
CA ARG A 98 -15.50 7.98 -11.80
C ARG A 98 -14.51 7.57 -10.71
N TYR A 99 -13.39 8.28 -10.59
CA TYR A 99 -12.30 7.92 -9.69
C TYR A 99 -12.21 8.91 -8.53
N HIS A 100 -11.94 8.37 -7.35
CA HIS A 100 -11.65 9.11 -6.14
C HIS A 100 -10.13 9.21 -5.92
N ARG A 101 -9.74 10.10 -4.99
CA ARG A 101 -8.41 10.13 -4.40
C ARG A 101 -8.27 8.96 -3.42
N GLY A 102 -7.94 7.78 -3.94
CA GLY A 102 -7.73 6.57 -3.15
C GLY A 102 -6.45 6.67 -2.35
N HIS A 103 -6.53 6.46 -1.03
CA HIS A 103 -5.34 6.41 -0.20
C HIS A 103 -4.79 4.98 -0.22
N LEU A 104 -3.48 4.81 -0.40
CA LEU A 104 -2.83 3.51 -0.19
C LEU A 104 -2.83 3.17 1.30
N MET A 105 -2.43 4.13 2.13
CA MET A 105 -2.48 4.06 3.58
C MET A 105 -3.60 4.95 4.12
N SER A 106 -4.59 4.37 4.80
CA SER A 106 -5.72 5.15 5.30
C SER A 106 -5.27 6.16 6.37
N HIS A 107 -5.89 7.33 6.42
CA HIS A 107 -5.64 8.30 7.50
C HIS A 107 -5.93 7.72 8.89
N GLY A 108 -6.97 6.89 9.01
CA GLY A 108 -7.32 6.24 10.29
C GLY A 108 -6.27 5.22 10.78
N THR A 109 -5.31 4.87 9.93
CA THR A 109 -4.16 4.02 10.23
C THR A 109 -2.84 4.79 10.24
N GLY A 110 -2.91 6.13 10.17
CA GLY A 110 -1.75 7.05 10.17
C GLY A 110 -1.14 7.33 8.79
N GLY A 111 -1.83 6.98 7.70
CA GLY A 111 -1.39 7.33 6.36
C GLY A 111 -1.51 8.84 6.09
N GLY A 112 -0.45 9.41 5.53
CA GLY A 112 -0.37 10.83 5.15
C GLY A 112 -1.11 11.18 3.86
N THR A 113 -0.90 12.41 3.36
CA THR A 113 -1.60 12.96 2.19
C THR A 113 -0.71 13.14 0.95
N ASP A 114 0.58 12.82 1.05
CA ASP A 114 1.60 13.19 0.06
C ASP A 114 1.56 12.25 -1.15
N ILE A 115 2.63 11.48 -1.39
CA ILE A 115 2.66 10.44 -2.42
C ILE A 115 1.56 9.37 -2.21
N ASN A 116 0.89 9.32 -1.06
CA ASN A 116 -0.06 8.28 -0.68
C ASN A 116 -1.39 8.20 -1.49
N LEU A 117 -1.55 8.94 -2.59
CA LEU A 117 -2.80 9.02 -3.36
C LEU A 117 -2.67 8.42 -4.77
N VAL A 118 -3.67 7.65 -5.17
CA VAL A 118 -3.80 7.10 -6.54
C VAL A 118 -5.23 7.21 -7.06
N PRO A 119 -5.45 7.27 -8.38
CA PRO A 119 -6.80 7.20 -8.94
C PRO A 119 -7.41 5.84 -8.60
N GLN A 120 -8.45 5.83 -7.79
CA GLN A 120 -9.14 4.61 -7.37
C GLN A 120 -10.63 4.71 -7.72
N LEU A 121 -11.17 3.68 -8.36
CA LEU A 121 -12.58 3.61 -8.74
C LEU A 121 -13.46 3.91 -7.51
N GLY A 122 -14.42 4.82 -7.66
CA GLY A 122 -15.19 5.34 -6.53
C GLY A 122 -15.90 4.24 -5.74
N SER A 123 -16.50 3.26 -6.45
CA SER A 123 -17.16 2.09 -5.88
C SER A 123 -16.20 1.18 -5.10
N LEU A 124 -14.96 1.01 -5.59
CA LEU A 124 -13.91 0.28 -4.89
C LEU A 124 -13.50 1.01 -3.62
N ASN A 125 -13.20 2.32 -3.72
CA ASN A 125 -12.71 3.16 -2.62
C ASN A 125 -13.68 3.23 -1.42
N ILE A 126 -14.99 3.08 -1.63
CA ILE A 126 -15.99 3.04 -0.55
C ILE A 126 -16.46 1.62 -0.22
N GLY A 127 -16.20 0.66 -1.10
CA GLY A 127 -16.71 -0.71 -1.03
C GLY A 127 -15.67 -1.71 -0.53
N SER A 128 -15.29 -2.67 -1.39
CA SER A 128 -14.49 -3.84 -1.00
C SER A 128 -13.12 -3.50 -0.43
N PHE A 129 -12.51 -2.38 -0.86
CA PHE A 129 -11.21 -1.92 -0.36
C PHE A 129 -11.22 -1.65 1.16
N ARG A 130 -12.39 -1.26 1.70
CA ARG A 130 -12.56 -0.98 3.14
C ARG A 130 -12.49 -2.21 4.02
N LYS A 131 -12.58 -3.43 3.47
CA LYS A 131 -12.59 -4.67 4.27
C LYS A 131 -11.26 -4.85 5.01
N LEU A 132 -10.15 -4.83 4.29
CA LEU A 132 -8.82 -4.99 4.90
C LEU A 132 -8.38 -3.74 5.68
N GLU A 133 -8.78 -2.54 5.26
CA GLU A 133 -8.54 -1.33 6.07
C GLU A 133 -9.20 -1.42 7.46
N ARG A 134 -10.44 -1.93 7.53
CA ARG A 134 -11.12 -2.13 8.82
C ARG A 134 -10.44 -3.19 9.68
N LEU A 135 -9.97 -4.28 9.06
CA LEU A 135 -9.21 -5.33 9.76
C LEU A 135 -7.95 -4.75 10.40
N VAL A 136 -7.14 -4.06 9.59
CA VAL A 136 -5.91 -3.40 10.02
C VAL A 136 -6.17 -2.37 11.11
N ARG A 137 -7.21 -1.54 10.96
CA ARG A 137 -7.61 -0.57 11.99
C ARG A 137 -8.03 -1.27 13.29
N GLY A 138 -8.63 -2.45 13.20
CA GLY A 138 -8.98 -3.29 14.35
C GLY A 138 -7.74 -3.76 15.12
N PHE A 139 -6.71 -4.23 14.43
CA PHE A 139 -5.42 -4.59 15.04
C PHE A 139 -4.75 -3.37 15.69
N ALA A 140 -4.67 -2.26 14.95
CA ALA A 140 -4.08 -1.03 15.44
C ALA A 140 -4.79 -0.50 16.71
N ARG A 141 -6.12 -0.58 16.78
CA ARG A 141 -6.91 -0.18 17.96
C ARG A 141 -6.64 -1.06 19.18
N GLN A 142 -6.27 -2.31 18.96
CA GLN A 142 -5.93 -3.28 20.02
C GLN A 142 -4.42 -3.29 20.34
N HIS A 143 -3.65 -2.36 19.78
CA HIS A 143 -2.19 -2.32 19.92
C HIS A 143 -1.49 -3.61 19.44
N GLN A 144 -2.09 -4.30 18.46
CA GLN A 144 -1.51 -5.48 17.84
C GLN A 144 -0.81 -5.07 16.54
N ALA A 145 0.49 -5.34 16.45
CA ALA A 145 1.28 -5.01 15.27
C ALA A 145 0.99 -5.98 14.12
N CYS A 146 0.78 -5.43 12.92
CA CYS A 146 0.66 -6.17 11.68
C CYS A 146 1.43 -5.43 10.59
N LEU A 147 1.92 -6.16 9.58
CA LEU A 147 2.44 -5.52 8.37
C LEU A 147 1.27 -5.37 7.40
N TYR A 148 1.10 -4.16 6.88
CA TYR A 148 0.10 -3.88 5.86
C TYR A 148 0.78 -3.23 4.66
N PHE A 149 0.43 -3.70 3.47
CA PHE A 149 0.86 -3.06 2.24
C PHE A 149 -0.27 -2.96 1.21
N VAL A 150 -0.15 -1.95 0.36
CA VAL A 150 -0.99 -1.75 -0.81
C VAL A 150 -0.10 -1.54 -2.02
N ARG A 151 -0.21 -2.43 -3.00
CA ARG A 151 0.57 -2.39 -4.25
C ARG A 151 -0.34 -2.04 -5.42
N THR A 152 0.11 -1.12 -6.26
CA THR A 152 -0.56 -0.74 -7.50
C THR A 152 -0.01 -1.56 -8.66
N VAL A 153 -0.90 -2.06 -9.50
CA VAL A 153 -0.57 -2.77 -10.73
C VAL A 153 -1.04 -1.93 -11.90
N TYR A 154 -0.15 -1.70 -12.86
CA TYR A 154 -0.41 -0.88 -14.03
C TYR A 154 -0.36 -1.72 -15.30
N SER A 155 -1.28 -1.46 -16.22
CA SER A 155 -1.31 -2.07 -17.55
C SER A 155 -0.72 -1.18 -18.65
N ASP A 156 -0.42 0.08 -18.32
CA ASP A 156 0.11 1.09 -19.24
C ASP A 156 0.98 2.11 -18.49
N SER A 157 1.38 3.20 -19.16
CA SER A 157 2.20 4.27 -18.60
C SER A 157 1.40 5.35 -17.86
N SER A 158 0.09 5.16 -17.64
CA SER A 158 -0.73 6.15 -16.93
C SER A 158 -0.48 6.15 -15.41
N GLN A 159 -0.98 7.18 -14.72
CA GLN A 159 -1.00 7.19 -13.24
C GLN A 159 -2.15 6.38 -12.64
N THR A 160 -3.05 5.83 -13.47
CA THR A 160 -4.21 5.06 -13.00
C THR A 160 -3.84 3.58 -12.96
N PRO A 161 -3.80 2.94 -11.78
CA PRO A 161 -3.57 1.50 -11.72
C PRO A 161 -4.75 0.75 -12.35
N SER A 162 -4.46 -0.35 -13.03
CA SER A 162 -5.45 -1.31 -13.52
C SER A 162 -6.00 -2.19 -12.40
N GLN A 163 -5.16 -2.49 -11.40
CA GLN A 163 -5.53 -3.24 -10.22
C GLN A 163 -4.84 -2.69 -8.97
N ILE A 164 -5.44 -2.94 -7.81
CA ILE A 164 -4.88 -2.57 -6.52
C ILE A 164 -4.89 -3.81 -5.62
N GLU A 165 -3.71 -4.18 -5.16
CA GLU A 165 -3.48 -5.29 -4.23
C GLU A 165 -3.44 -4.76 -2.80
N GLN A 166 -4.13 -5.43 -1.87
CA GLN A 166 -4.03 -5.22 -0.43
C GLN A 166 -3.58 -6.51 0.23
N CYS A 167 -2.65 -6.43 1.16
CA CYS A 167 -2.22 -7.58 1.94
C CYS A 167 -1.91 -7.19 3.39
N VAL A 168 -2.35 -8.04 4.32
CA VAL A 168 -2.11 -7.91 5.76
C VAL A 168 -1.43 -9.17 6.25
N ILE A 169 -0.24 -9.02 6.81
CA ILE A 169 0.43 -10.07 7.59
C ILE A 169 0.06 -9.84 9.05
N GLN A 170 -0.83 -10.68 9.55
CA GLN A 170 -1.44 -10.55 10.87
C GLN A 170 -0.45 -10.90 11.99
N PRO A 171 -0.73 -10.51 13.26
CA PRO A 171 0.09 -10.91 14.41
C PRO A 171 0.23 -12.43 14.54
N SER A 172 -0.80 -13.19 14.14
CA SER A 172 -0.83 -14.65 14.12
C SER A 172 -0.01 -15.28 12.98
N ARG A 173 0.64 -14.45 12.14
CA ARG A 173 1.27 -14.83 10.87
C ARG A 173 0.28 -15.32 9.80
N ALA A 174 -1.03 -15.18 10.02
CA ALA A 174 -2.00 -15.36 8.94
C ALA A 174 -1.85 -14.26 7.88
N VAL A 175 -2.12 -14.61 6.63
CA VAL A 175 -2.14 -13.66 5.51
C VAL A 175 -3.60 -13.36 5.16
N SER A 176 -3.93 -12.09 5.00
CA SER A 176 -5.22 -11.67 4.42
C SER A 176 -4.96 -10.85 3.19
N TYR A 177 -5.48 -11.33 2.07
CA TYR A 177 -5.13 -10.86 0.74
C TYR A 177 -6.37 -10.43 -0.05
N ALA A 178 -6.23 -9.41 -0.87
CA ALA A 178 -7.22 -9.07 -1.89
C ALA A 178 -6.56 -8.40 -3.10
N MET A 179 -6.94 -8.85 -4.30
CA MET A 179 -6.66 -8.15 -5.55
C MET A 179 -7.95 -7.51 -6.07
N HIS A 180 -7.91 -6.22 -6.35
CA HIS A 180 -9.08 -5.45 -6.79
C HIS A 180 -8.92 -4.96 -8.23
N SER A 181 -9.95 -5.17 -9.06
CA SER A 181 -10.06 -4.47 -10.35
C SER A 181 -10.33 -2.98 -10.15
N ASN A 182 -9.69 -2.12 -10.94
CA ASN A 182 -9.83 -0.66 -10.88
C ASN A 182 -10.39 -0.08 -12.20
N PHE A 183 -11.25 -0.84 -12.88
CA PHE A 183 -11.93 -0.48 -14.13
C PHE A 183 -13.45 -0.35 -13.96
#